data_AF-A0A7V4EJL9-F1
#
_entry.id   AF-A0A7V4EJL9-F1
#
_cell.length_a   1.000
_cell.length_b   1.000
_cell.length_c   1.000
_cell.angle_alpha   90.00
_cell.angle_beta   90.00
_cell.angle_gamma   90.00
#
_symmetry.space_group_name_H-M   'P 1'
#
loop_
_entity.id
_entity.type
_entity.pdbx_description
1 polymer ?
#
loop_
_entity_poly.entity_id
_entity_poly.type
_entity_poly.pdbx_seq_one_letter_code
_entity_poly.pdbx_strand_id
1 'polypeptide(L)'
;MRKPDRDTYYIDIADSVARRSTCLRRSYGAVIVKNDRIVATGFNGAPRGVEDSLQAGWCRRIRVAKGVDGQRGGYLACRSSHAEMNAIISASMEEMTGATLYIAGREKEELVGFDEQGYPLKELEASWEELPFAHASPCQLCSRMILNSGIERVVYRCKDGSLTSVDPREWTVNTDILFFG
;
A
#
# COMPACT_ATOMS: atom_id res chain seq x y z
N MET A 1 -0.68 22.38 -22.23
CA MET A 1 -0.78 21.25 -21.29
C MET A 1 -0.26 20.00 -21.98
N ARG A 2 0.78 19.33 -21.44
CA ARG A 2 1.36 18.12 -22.03
C ARG A 2 0.62 16.90 -21.50
N LYS A 3 0.26 15.97 -22.39
CA LYS A 3 -0.34 14.67 -22.01
C LYS A 3 0.68 13.88 -21.16
N PRO A 4 0.34 13.46 -19.93
CA PRO A 4 1.20 12.57 -19.15
C PRO A 4 1.43 11.26 -19.89
N ASP A 5 2.58 10.62 -19.66
CA ASP A 5 2.74 9.22 -20.05
C ASP A 5 1.78 8.32 -19.24
N ARG A 6 1.61 7.09 -19.72
CA ARG A 6 0.65 6.16 -19.11
C ARG A 6 0.98 5.78 -17.68
N ASP A 7 2.25 5.58 -17.36
CA ASP A 7 2.62 5.13 -16.01
C ASP A 7 2.38 6.25 -15.00
N THR A 8 2.74 7.49 -15.34
CA THR A 8 2.38 8.67 -14.55
C THR A 8 0.86 8.78 -14.36
N TYR A 9 0.09 8.63 -15.43
CA TYR A 9 -1.38 8.67 -15.35
C TYR A 9 -1.96 7.64 -14.37
N TYR A 10 -1.55 6.38 -14.45
CA TYR A 10 -2.08 5.34 -13.56
C TYR A 10 -1.56 5.44 -12.13
N ILE A 11 -0.33 5.90 -11.92
CA ILE A 11 0.17 6.19 -10.58
C ILE A 11 -0.60 7.35 -9.93
N ASP A 12 -0.96 8.40 -10.67
CA ASP A 12 -1.75 9.51 -10.12
C ASP A 12 -3.18 9.07 -9.75
N ILE A 13 -3.75 8.11 -10.49
CA ILE A 13 -4.99 7.46 -10.09
C ILE A 13 -4.78 6.64 -8.81
N ALA A 14 -3.69 5.88 -8.70
CA ALA A 14 -3.37 5.13 -7.48
C ALA A 14 -3.18 6.06 -6.28
N ASP A 15 -2.54 7.22 -6.45
CA ASP A 15 -2.41 8.26 -5.42
C ASP A 15 -3.78 8.82 -5.01
N SER A 16 -4.68 9.01 -5.98
CA SER A 16 -6.05 9.42 -5.71
C SER A 16 -6.84 8.35 -4.94
N VAL A 17 -6.66 7.07 -5.27
CA VAL A 17 -7.26 5.94 -4.54
C VAL A 17 -6.74 5.88 -3.09
N ALA A 18 -5.45 6.18 -2.87
CA ALA A 18 -4.82 6.17 -1.54
C ALA A 18 -5.50 7.14 -0.55
N ARG A 19 -6.18 8.19 -1.03
CA ARG A 19 -6.95 9.13 -0.20
C ARG A 19 -8.04 8.46 0.63
N ARG A 20 -8.52 7.28 0.20
CA ARG A 20 -9.52 6.49 0.93
C ARG A 20 -8.93 5.64 2.06
N SER A 21 -7.60 5.63 2.21
CA SER A 21 -6.92 4.87 3.26
C SER A 21 -7.39 5.22 4.66
N THR A 22 -7.60 4.20 5.48
CA THR A 22 -8.00 4.34 6.89
C THR A 22 -6.87 3.98 7.86
N CYS A 23 -5.64 3.84 7.36
CA CYS A 23 -4.46 3.64 8.19
C CYS A 23 -3.95 4.97 8.74
N LEU A 24 -3.66 5.07 10.04
CA LEU A 24 -3.15 6.32 10.64
C LEU A 24 -1.71 6.66 10.23
N ARG A 25 -0.91 5.66 9.85
CA ARG A 25 0.53 5.84 9.60
C ARG A 25 0.84 6.24 8.16
N ARG A 26 0.29 5.51 7.19
CA ARG A 26 0.60 5.65 5.77
C ARG A 26 -0.64 5.40 4.94
N SER A 27 -0.84 6.21 3.92
CA SER A 27 -1.90 6.00 2.95
C SER A 27 -1.31 5.37 1.69
N TYR A 28 -1.78 4.19 1.31
CA TYR A 28 -1.39 3.51 0.08
C TYR A 28 -2.62 3.24 -0.78
N GLY A 29 -2.42 3.34 -2.09
CA GLY A 29 -3.41 3.04 -3.10
C GLY A 29 -2.79 2.20 -4.20
N ALA A 30 -3.60 1.32 -4.78
CA ALA A 30 -3.23 0.33 -5.76
C ALA A 30 -4.27 0.30 -6.88
N VAL A 31 -3.80 0.15 -8.12
CA VAL A 31 -4.65 0.07 -9.32
C VAL A 31 -4.12 -1.04 -10.22
N ILE A 32 -4.97 -2.00 -10.57
CA ILE A 32 -4.64 -3.06 -11.55
C ILE A 32 -5.18 -2.63 -12.90
N VAL A 33 -4.34 -2.67 -13.92
CA VAL A 33 -4.65 -2.25 -15.29
C VAL A 33 -4.31 -3.36 -16.27
N LYS A 34 -5.26 -3.70 -17.13
CA LYS A 34 -5.07 -4.64 -18.24
C LYS A 34 -5.66 -4.04 -19.51
N ASN A 35 -4.90 -4.08 -20.61
CA ASN A 35 -5.33 -3.53 -21.91
C ASN A 35 -5.81 -2.06 -21.82
N ASP A 36 -5.12 -1.24 -21.04
CA ASP A 36 -5.49 0.18 -20.78
C ASP A 36 -6.85 0.39 -20.08
N ARG A 37 -7.36 -0.66 -19.42
CA ARG A 37 -8.57 -0.61 -18.60
C ARG A 37 -8.20 -0.89 -17.15
N ILE A 38 -8.66 -0.03 -16.25
CA ILE A 38 -8.62 -0.31 -14.81
C ILE A 38 -9.58 -1.46 -14.52
N VAL A 39 -9.06 -2.57 -13.97
CA VAL A 39 -9.86 -3.75 -13.63
C VAL A 39 -10.20 -3.79 -12.14
N ALA A 40 -9.30 -3.29 -11.29
CA ALA A 40 -9.54 -3.19 -9.85
C ALA A 40 -8.73 -2.06 -9.22
N THR A 41 -9.21 -1.61 -8.06
CA THR A 41 -8.50 -0.67 -7.20
C THR A 41 -8.52 -1.18 -5.76
N GLY A 42 -7.55 -0.73 -4.97
CA GLY A 42 -7.44 -1.05 -3.55
C GLY A 42 -6.72 0.05 -2.80
N PHE A 43 -7.10 0.25 -1.54
CA PHE A 43 -6.37 1.11 -0.61
C PHE A 43 -6.14 0.34 0.68
N ASN A 44 -5.14 0.72 1.47
CA ASN A 44 -4.88 0.03 2.73
C ASN A 44 -5.88 0.48 3.82
N GLY A 45 -6.47 -0.49 4.52
CA GLY A 45 -7.53 -0.26 5.49
C GLY A 45 -7.94 -1.56 6.17
N ALA A 46 -8.76 -1.48 7.22
CA ALA A 46 -9.24 -2.70 7.89
C ALA A 46 -10.10 -3.56 6.93
N PRO A 47 -10.17 -4.88 7.16
CA PRO A 47 -11.10 -5.76 6.47
C PRO A 47 -12.55 -5.25 6.55
N ARG A 48 -13.37 -5.64 5.57
CA ARG A 48 -14.78 -5.22 5.50
C ARG A 48 -15.52 -5.66 6.77
N GLY A 49 -16.31 -4.73 7.34
CA GLY A 49 -17.11 -4.99 8.54
C GLY A 49 -16.34 -4.95 9.85
N VAL A 50 -15.05 -4.58 9.83
CA VAL A 50 -14.21 -4.43 11.03
C VAL A 50 -13.89 -2.96 11.24
N GLU A 51 -13.82 -2.55 12.51
CA GLU A 51 -13.40 -1.20 12.90
C GLU A 51 -11.99 -0.87 12.38
N ASP A 52 -11.87 0.23 11.64
CA ASP A 52 -10.60 0.69 11.11
C ASP A 52 -9.79 1.57 12.07
N SER A 53 -8.58 1.96 11.69
CA SER A 53 -7.70 2.74 12.60
C SER A 53 -8.15 4.20 12.75
N LEU A 54 -8.84 4.77 11.75
CA LEU A 54 -9.41 6.12 11.87
C LEU A 54 -10.59 6.09 12.84
N GLN A 55 -11.46 5.08 12.74
CA GLN A 55 -12.58 4.88 13.66
C GLN A 55 -12.13 4.62 15.09
N ALA A 56 -11.12 3.76 15.27
CA ALA A 56 -10.57 3.44 16.58
C ALA A 56 -9.83 4.63 17.23
N GLY A 57 -9.26 5.53 16.41
CA GLY A 57 -8.44 6.64 16.87
C GLY A 57 -7.01 6.25 17.30
N TRP A 58 -6.63 4.97 17.22
CA TRP A 58 -5.30 4.50 17.60
C TRP A 58 -4.76 3.42 16.65
N CYS A 59 -3.43 3.30 16.60
CA CYS A 59 -2.74 2.35 15.75
C CYS A 59 -2.10 1.21 16.56
N ARG A 60 -2.63 0.00 16.42
CA ARG A 60 -2.07 -1.22 17.03
C ARG A 60 -0.61 -1.47 16.68
N ARG A 61 -0.22 -1.16 15.45
CA ARG A 61 1.15 -1.34 14.96
C ARG A 61 2.16 -0.49 15.74
N ILE A 62 1.75 0.71 16.19
CA ILE A 62 2.54 1.59 17.05
C ILE A 62 2.64 1.03 18.47
N ARG A 63 1.52 0.62 19.08
CA ARG A 63 1.50 0.01 20.43
C ARG A 63 2.44 -1.18 20.54
N VAL A 64 2.42 -2.07 19.54
CA VAL A 64 3.33 -3.21 19.47
C VAL A 64 4.79 -2.75 19.34
N ALA A 65 5.08 -1.75 18.50
CA ALA A 65 6.44 -1.21 18.37
C ALA A 65 6.95 -0.53 19.65
N LYS A 66 6.05 0.01 20.48
CA LYS A 66 6.32 0.62 21.79
C LYS A 66 6.29 -0.40 22.94
N GLY A 67 6.05 -1.69 22.67
CA GLY A 67 6.05 -2.75 23.68
C GLY A 67 4.78 -2.85 24.53
N VAL A 68 3.73 -2.09 24.23
CA VAL A 68 2.49 -2.03 25.03
C VAL A 68 1.65 -3.30 24.90
N ASP A 69 1.57 -3.87 23.69
CA ASP A 69 0.66 -5.00 23.40
C ASP A 69 1.29 -6.38 23.63
N GLY A 70 2.52 -6.47 24.14
CA GLY A 70 3.21 -7.73 24.51
C GLY A 70 3.42 -8.76 23.38
N GLN A 71 2.88 -8.52 22.18
CA GLN A 71 2.98 -9.40 21.03
C GLN A 71 4.24 -9.12 20.22
N ARG A 72 4.81 -10.17 19.61
CA ARG A 72 5.90 -10.00 18.65
C ARG A 72 5.42 -9.14 17.47
N GLY A 73 6.17 -8.08 17.17
CA GLY A 73 5.95 -7.25 15.99
C GLY A 73 5.99 -8.06 14.69
N GLY A 74 5.45 -7.50 13.61
CA GLY A 74 5.44 -8.13 12.30
C GLY A 74 4.20 -7.75 11.50
N TYR A 75 3.95 -8.45 10.38
CA TYR A 75 2.78 -8.20 9.54
C TYR A 75 1.45 -8.40 10.28
N LEU A 76 1.40 -9.33 11.24
CA LEU A 76 0.22 -9.60 12.08
C LEU A 76 -0.07 -8.51 13.13
N ALA A 77 0.84 -7.56 13.34
CA ALA A 77 0.62 -6.46 14.27
C ALA A 77 -0.28 -5.36 13.69
N CYS A 78 -0.47 -5.33 12.37
CA CYS A 78 -1.33 -4.37 11.70
C CYS A 78 -2.76 -4.93 11.58
N ARG A 79 -3.78 -4.09 11.81
CA ARG A 79 -5.18 -4.45 11.52
C ARG A 79 -5.56 -4.24 10.05
N SER A 80 -4.78 -3.44 9.32
CA SER A 80 -5.09 -3.07 7.94
C SER A 80 -4.58 -4.11 6.95
N SER A 81 -5.45 -4.53 6.03
CA SER A 81 -5.03 -5.15 4.78
C SER A 81 -4.35 -4.11 3.89
N HIS A 82 -3.34 -4.54 3.15
CA HIS A 82 -2.57 -3.69 2.25
C HIS A 82 -3.35 -3.34 0.98
N ALA A 83 -2.95 -2.26 0.29
CA ALA A 83 -3.64 -1.78 -0.89
C ALA A 83 -3.59 -2.80 -2.03
N GLU A 84 -2.45 -3.44 -2.22
CA GLU A 84 -2.20 -4.49 -3.20
C GLU A 84 -3.13 -5.68 -2.99
N MET A 85 -3.23 -6.14 -1.73
CA MET A 85 -4.12 -7.25 -1.37
C MET A 85 -5.57 -6.89 -1.67
N ASN A 86 -6.01 -5.68 -1.29
CA ASN A 86 -7.38 -5.22 -1.50
C ASN A 86 -7.72 -5.05 -3.00
N ALA A 87 -6.74 -4.68 -3.83
CA ALA A 87 -6.91 -4.65 -5.28
C ALA A 87 -7.02 -6.07 -5.86
N ILE A 88 -6.12 -6.98 -5.45
CA ILE A 88 -6.07 -8.37 -5.93
C ILE A 88 -7.36 -9.13 -5.60
N ILE A 89 -7.88 -9.03 -4.37
CA ILE A 89 -9.12 -9.73 -3.99
C ILE A 89 -10.36 -9.23 -4.75
N SER A 90 -10.26 -8.06 -5.39
CA SER A 90 -11.36 -7.43 -6.11
C SER A 90 -11.34 -7.71 -7.62
N ALA A 91 -10.33 -8.44 -8.12
CA ALA A 91 -10.18 -8.80 -9.52
C ALA A 91 -10.21 -10.32 -9.70
N SER A 92 -10.69 -10.77 -10.87
CA SER A 92 -10.55 -12.18 -11.27
C SER A 92 -9.11 -12.49 -11.70
N MET A 93 -8.71 -13.76 -11.61
CA MET A 93 -7.38 -14.19 -12.06
C MET A 93 -7.18 -13.93 -13.57
N GLU A 94 -8.23 -14.08 -14.37
CA GLU A 94 -8.22 -13.75 -15.79
C GLU A 94 -7.92 -12.26 -16.03
N GLU A 95 -8.49 -11.37 -15.24
CA GLU A 95 -8.23 -9.93 -15.33
C GLU A 95 -6.84 -9.53 -14.86
N MET A 96 -6.27 -10.26 -13.90
CA MET A 96 -4.93 -9.99 -13.35
C MET A 96 -3.80 -10.58 -14.17
N THR A 97 -4.03 -11.71 -14.85
CA THR A 97 -2.98 -12.37 -15.64
C THR A 97 -2.54 -11.47 -16.79
N GLY A 98 -1.24 -11.14 -16.87
CA GLY A 98 -0.70 -10.20 -17.86
C GLY A 98 -1.02 -8.73 -17.60
N ALA A 99 -1.55 -8.41 -16.42
CA ALA A 99 -1.84 -7.03 -16.03
C ALA A 99 -0.62 -6.31 -15.45
N THR A 100 -0.73 -4.99 -15.36
CA THR A 100 0.19 -4.12 -14.62
C THR A 100 -0.47 -3.63 -13.34
N LEU A 101 0.25 -3.72 -12.21
CA LEU A 101 -0.16 -3.15 -10.92
C LEU A 101 0.58 -1.84 -10.67
N TYR A 102 -0.16 -0.77 -10.38
CA TYR A 102 0.36 0.54 -10.04
C TYR A 102 0.13 0.82 -8.55
N ILE A 103 1.15 1.28 -7.83
CA ILE A 103 1.09 1.52 -6.38
C ILE A 103 1.64 2.91 -6.04
N ALA A 104 0.88 3.68 -5.27
CA ALA A 104 1.29 4.98 -4.75
C ALA A 104 1.09 5.03 -3.25
N GLY A 105 1.92 5.82 -2.56
CA GLY A 105 1.83 5.97 -1.12
C GLY A 105 2.23 7.34 -0.62
N ARG A 106 1.66 7.74 0.51
CA ARG A 106 1.94 8.98 1.24
C ARG A 106 2.18 8.72 2.72
N GLU A 107 3.17 9.39 3.28
CA GLU A 107 3.59 9.25 4.67
C GLU A 107 2.82 10.24 5.56
N LYS A 108 2.31 9.75 6.69
CA LYS A 108 1.58 10.56 7.67
C LYS A 108 2.20 10.46 9.06
N GLU A 109 2.89 9.36 9.37
CA GLU A 109 3.37 9.04 10.71
C GLU A 109 4.29 10.12 11.28
N GLU A 110 5.23 10.62 10.48
CA GLU A 110 6.14 11.71 10.88
C GLU A 110 5.39 13.03 11.12
N LEU A 111 4.30 13.26 10.38
CA LEU A 111 3.50 14.48 10.47
C LEU A 111 2.49 14.45 11.60
N VAL A 112 2.02 13.28 12.07
CA VAL A 112 1.07 13.22 13.20
C VAL A 112 1.76 12.91 14.52
N GLY A 113 2.83 12.09 14.49
CA GLY A 113 3.43 11.52 15.69
C GLY A 113 2.45 10.62 16.46
N PHE A 114 2.97 9.80 17.38
CA PHE A 114 2.13 8.92 18.21
C PHE A 114 2.67 8.83 19.64
N ASP A 115 1.76 8.73 20.61
CA ASP A 115 2.09 8.42 21.99
C ASP A 115 2.43 6.93 22.19
N GLU A 116 2.71 6.54 23.44
CA GLU A 116 3.01 5.16 23.79
C GLU A 116 1.81 4.23 23.57
N GLN A 117 0.60 4.74 23.75
CA GLN A 117 -0.66 4.01 23.57
C GLN A 117 -1.12 3.96 22.10
N GLY A 118 -0.36 4.55 21.18
CA GLY A 118 -0.60 4.54 19.74
C GLY A 118 -1.68 5.50 19.27
N TYR A 119 -2.06 6.49 20.08
CA TYR A 119 -2.93 7.59 19.66
C TYR A 119 -2.08 8.67 18.97
N PRO A 120 -2.62 9.33 17.92
CA PRO A 120 -1.92 10.42 17.25
C PRO A 120 -1.73 11.61 18.20
N LEU A 121 -0.56 12.24 18.16
CA LEU A 121 -0.25 13.39 19.04
C LEU A 121 -0.87 14.70 18.54
N LYS A 122 -1.15 14.78 17.24
CA LYS A 122 -1.82 15.90 16.58
C LYS A 122 -2.70 15.40 15.45
N GLU A 123 -3.70 16.19 15.09
CA GLU A 123 -4.52 15.95 13.92
C GLU A 123 -3.70 16.14 12.63
N LEU A 124 -4.14 15.50 11.55
CA LEU A 124 -3.51 15.70 10.25
C LEU A 124 -4.01 17.00 9.62
N GLU A 125 -3.22 18.06 9.76
CA GLU A 125 -3.55 19.39 9.22
C GLU A 125 -3.08 19.60 7.77
N ALA A 126 -2.11 18.80 7.30
CA ALA A 126 -1.55 18.93 5.96
C ALA A 126 -2.56 18.54 4.88
N SER A 127 -2.61 19.31 3.80
CA SER A 127 -3.34 18.93 2.59
C SER A 127 -2.67 17.71 1.93
N TRP A 128 -3.43 16.99 1.11
CA TRP A 128 -2.93 15.74 0.51
C TRP A 128 -1.68 15.95 -0.34
N GLU A 129 -1.65 17.05 -1.08
CA GLU A 129 -0.56 17.43 -1.98
C GLU A 129 0.73 17.72 -1.22
N GLU A 130 0.63 18.20 0.02
CA GLU A 130 1.75 18.50 0.92
C GLU A 130 2.32 17.25 1.61
N LEU A 131 1.57 16.13 1.62
CA LEU A 131 2.06 14.90 2.23
C LEU A 131 3.26 14.34 1.45
N PRO A 132 4.37 14.03 2.13
CA PRO A 132 5.53 13.43 1.48
C PRO A 132 5.19 12.05 0.92
N PHE A 133 5.82 11.69 -0.20
CA PHE A 133 5.64 10.37 -0.78
C PHE A 133 6.22 9.29 0.14
N ALA A 134 5.46 8.22 0.33
CA ALA A 134 5.96 7.00 0.95
C ALA A 134 6.55 6.10 -0.13
N HIS A 135 7.61 5.35 0.22
CA HIS A 135 8.12 4.30 -0.66
C HIS A 135 7.04 3.22 -0.81
N ALA A 136 6.56 3.02 -2.04
CA ALA A 136 5.42 2.15 -2.34
C ALA A 136 5.82 0.78 -2.90
N SER A 137 7.05 0.34 -2.65
CA SER A 137 7.46 -1.03 -2.96
C SER A 137 6.62 -2.03 -2.15
N PRO A 138 6.10 -3.11 -2.78
CA PRO A 138 5.31 -4.12 -2.09
C PRO A 138 6.07 -4.79 -0.95
N CYS A 139 5.35 -5.11 0.13
CA CYS A 139 5.92 -5.94 1.19
C CYS A 139 6.00 -7.41 0.77
N GLN A 140 6.75 -8.22 1.52
CA GLN A 140 6.98 -9.65 1.22
C GLN A 140 5.68 -10.46 1.06
N LEU A 141 4.64 -10.17 1.85
CA LEU A 141 3.34 -10.85 1.71
C LEU A 141 2.63 -10.44 0.43
N CYS A 142 2.63 -9.14 0.10
CA CYS A 142 2.02 -8.64 -1.13
C CYS A 142 2.78 -9.15 -2.36
N SER A 143 4.12 -9.19 -2.33
CA SER A 143 4.95 -9.73 -3.41
C SER A 143 4.55 -11.17 -3.77
N ARG A 144 4.35 -12.03 -2.76
CA ARG A 144 3.88 -13.41 -2.97
C ARG A 144 2.49 -13.47 -3.61
N MET A 145 1.57 -12.60 -3.17
CA MET A 145 0.22 -12.54 -3.76
C MET A 145 0.22 -12.01 -5.19
N ILE A 146 1.03 -10.98 -5.46
CA ILE A 146 1.22 -10.41 -6.81
C ILE A 146 1.74 -11.50 -7.75
N LEU A 147 2.79 -12.22 -7.35
CA LEU A 147 3.32 -13.36 -8.11
C LEU A 147 2.25 -14.41 -8.40
N ASN A 148 1.48 -14.82 -7.38
CA ASN A 148 0.44 -15.83 -7.52
C ASN A 148 -0.75 -15.36 -8.39
N SER A 149 -0.97 -14.05 -8.52
CA SER A 149 -2.09 -13.49 -9.28
C SER A 149 -1.86 -13.43 -10.80
N GLY A 150 -0.63 -13.68 -11.27
CA GLY A 150 -0.27 -13.59 -12.69
C GLY A 150 0.01 -12.18 -13.20
N ILE A 151 0.12 -11.18 -12.31
CA ILE A 151 0.55 -9.82 -12.66
C ILE A 151 2.00 -9.87 -13.16
N GLU A 152 2.26 -9.30 -14.33
CA GLU A 152 3.57 -9.38 -15.01
C GLU A 152 4.43 -8.15 -14.80
N ARG A 153 3.82 -7.03 -14.37
CA ARG A 153 4.54 -5.77 -14.17
C ARG A 153 4.00 -5.05 -12.95
N VAL A 154 4.90 -4.55 -12.12
CA VAL A 154 4.55 -3.67 -10.99
C VAL A 154 5.27 -2.35 -11.17
N VAL A 155 4.52 -1.26 -11.08
CA VAL A 155 5.03 0.10 -11.10
C VAL A 155 4.68 0.77 -9.79
N TYR A 156 5.64 1.40 -9.12
CA TYR A 156 5.39 2.08 -7.86
C TYR A 156 6.17 3.38 -7.72
N ARG A 157 5.65 4.27 -6.87
CA ARG A 157 6.27 5.57 -6.55
C ARG A 157 7.29 5.45 -5.41
N CYS A 158 8.46 6.06 -5.58
CA CYS A 158 9.52 6.18 -4.58
C CYS A 158 9.36 7.46 -3.73
N LYS A 159 10.12 7.57 -2.63
CA LYS A 159 10.06 8.73 -1.72
C LYS A 159 10.42 10.06 -2.40
N ASP A 160 11.31 10.00 -3.39
CA ASP A 160 11.73 11.15 -4.20
C ASP A 160 10.73 11.51 -5.32
N GLY A 161 9.62 10.78 -5.42
CA GLY A 161 8.61 10.95 -6.45
C GLY A 161 8.93 10.22 -7.76
N SER A 162 10.10 9.61 -7.90
CA SER A 162 10.44 8.81 -9.07
C SER A 162 9.57 7.55 -9.17
N LEU A 163 9.40 7.04 -10.38
CA LEU A 163 8.65 5.80 -10.64
C LEU A 163 9.64 4.67 -10.90
N THR A 164 9.41 3.52 -10.24
CA THR A 164 10.16 2.29 -10.48
C THR A 164 9.23 1.25 -11.10
N SER A 165 9.74 0.52 -12.08
CA SER A 165 9.03 -0.59 -12.74
C SER A 165 9.84 -1.86 -12.55
N VAL A 166 9.18 -2.93 -12.10
CA VAL A 166 9.81 -4.23 -11.86
C VAL A 166 8.94 -5.35 -12.45
N ASP A 167 9.60 -6.42 -12.90
CA ASP A 167 8.94 -7.69 -13.18
C ASP A 167 8.89 -8.51 -11.87
N PRO A 168 7.70 -8.84 -11.34
CA PRO A 168 7.58 -9.63 -10.12
C PRO A 168 8.39 -10.93 -10.12
N ARG A 169 8.62 -11.55 -11.28
CA ARG A 169 9.38 -12.80 -11.41
C ARG A 169 10.84 -12.63 -11.01
N GLU A 170 11.41 -11.44 -11.16
CA GLU A 170 12.78 -11.15 -10.72
C GLU A 170 12.94 -11.26 -9.19
N TRP A 171 11.85 -11.11 -8.43
CA TRP A 171 11.85 -11.34 -6.98
C TRP A 171 12.06 -12.80 -6.59
N THR A 172 11.81 -13.74 -7.51
CA THR A 172 12.03 -15.17 -7.26
C THR A 172 13.49 -15.59 -7.50
N VAL A 173 14.19 -14.85 -8.36
CA VAL A 173 15.59 -15.10 -8.74
C VAL A 173 16.56 -14.55 -7.69
N ASN A 174 16.20 -13.43 -7.03
CA ASN A 174 16.93 -12.89 -5.87
C ASN A 174 16.27 -13.42 -4.58
N THR A 175 16.80 -14.53 -4.09
CA THR A 175 16.27 -15.48 -3.11
C THR A 175 16.04 -14.96 -1.66
N ASP A 176 15.30 -13.87 -1.46
CA ASP A 176 14.86 -13.46 -0.10
C ASP A 176 13.35 -13.67 0.14
N ILE A 177 12.52 -13.70 -0.91
CA ILE A 177 11.05 -13.77 -0.75
C ILE A 177 10.53 -15.19 -0.50
N LEU A 178 11.24 -16.21 -0.99
CA LEU A 178 10.78 -17.61 -1.00
C LEU A 178 11.58 -18.57 -0.12
N PHE A 179 12.71 -18.14 0.49
CA PHE A 179 13.65 -19.05 1.16
C PHE A 179 13.82 -18.88 2.67
N PHE A 180 13.08 -17.99 3.34
CA PHE A 180 13.08 -17.93 4.81
C PHE A 180 11.92 -18.73 5.39
N GLY A 181 12.20 -20.01 5.65
CA GLY A 181 11.57 -20.83 6.69
C GLY A 181 12.35 -20.75 7.99
#